data_AF-A0A8H6E4R7-F1
#
_entry.id   AF-A0A8H6E4R7-F1
#
_cell.length_a   1.000
_cell.length_b   1.000
_cell.length_c   1.000
_cell.angle_alpha   90.00
_cell.angle_beta   90.00
_cell.angle_gamma   90.00
#
_symmetry.space_group_name_H-M   'P 1'
#
loop_
_entity.id
_entity.type
_entity.pdbx_description
1 polymer ?
#
loop_
_entity_poly.entity_id
_entity_poly.type
_entity_poly.pdbx_seq_one_letter_code
_entity_poly.pdbx_strand_id
1 'polypeptide(L)'
;MIFAALEKVDGGQLGESGCLSVLREFIADERVNPATTPVTFLSCDLLEPSHARFKVYLAEFQFDFETLSRNWTLGGRLADAETMKGLDMLQELWTAFDLPLGLREPPKPGNSPVRLPFLYNLEMQSGRKSPKSKVYFPLADVNDLDIANVLTGFFEKHGCAGLARSYTENLVEYFPGVVLRESVGLHAWLSFSYSEKTGPYMTVYYQWPDSFNQGHLTAVNP
;
A
#
# COMPACT_ATOMS: atom_id res chain seq x y z
N MET A 1 -14.79 16.93 3.87
CA MET A 1 -15.81 16.23 3.05
C MET A 1 -15.88 14.74 3.37
N ILE A 2 -14.78 13.97 3.23
CA ILE A 2 -14.75 12.51 3.48
C ILE A 2 -15.30 12.13 4.87
N PHE A 3 -14.81 12.75 5.95
CA PHE A 3 -15.24 12.42 7.31
C PHE A 3 -16.73 12.63 7.57
N ALA A 4 -17.31 13.72 7.04
CA ALA A 4 -18.74 14.01 7.17
C ALA A 4 -19.61 13.06 6.35
N ALA A 5 -19.08 12.47 5.28
CA ALA A 5 -19.76 11.41 4.54
C ALA A 5 -19.74 10.09 5.33
N LEU A 6 -18.58 9.71 5.88
CA LEU A 6 -18.42 8.50 6.69
C LEU A 6 -19.22 8.51 7.99
N GLU A 7 -19.56 9.68 8.55
CA GLU A 7 -20.47 9.79 9.70
C GLU A 7 -21.89 9.30 9.40
N LYS A 8 -22.29 9.30 8.13
CA LYS A 8 -23.68 9.06 7.74
C LYS A 8 -23.90 7.67 7.13
N VAL A 9 -22.83 6.94 6.80
CA VAL A 9 -22.95 5.61 6.21
C VAL A 9 -23.44 4.61 7.22
N ASP A 10 -24.10 3.55 6.73
CA ASP A 10 -24.66 2.49 7.56
C ASP A 10 -25.55 3.02 8.68
N GLY A 11 -26.44 3.98 8.35
CA GLY A 11 -27.33 4.61 9.31
C GLY A 11 -26.64 5.38 10.43
N GLY A 12 -25.37 5.74 10.26
CA GLY A 12 -24.55 6.42 11.27
C GLY A 12 -23.67 5.50 12.11
N GLN A 13 -23.80 4.17 11.96
CA GLN A 13 -23.06 3.20 12.76
C GLN A 13 -21.54 3.27 12.57
N LEU A 14 -21.06 3.63 11.37
CA LEU A 14 -19.64 3.88 11.17
C LEU A 14 -19.18 5.17 11.88
N GLY A 15 -20.03 6.19 11.92
CA GLY A 15 -19.78 7.44 12.64
C GLY A 15 -19.61 7.24 14.14
N GLU A 16 -20.39 6.32 14.71
CA GLU A 16 -20.34 5.91 16.11
C GLU A 16 -19.22 4.90 16.41
N SER A 17 -18.55 4.37 15.38
CA SER A 17 -17.50 3.37 15.54
C SER A 17 -16.21 3.96 16.10
N GLY A 18 -15.49 3.17 16.91
CA GLY A 18 -14.15 3.54 17.37
C GLY A 18 -13.17 3.75 16.21
N CYS A 19 -13.40 3.10 15.06
CA CYS A 19 -12.56 3.25 13.88
C CYS A 19 -12.45 4.70 13.40
N LEU A 20 -13.58 5.38 13.27
CA LEU A 20 -13.61 6.75 12.75
C LEU A 20 -13.03 7.74 13.78
N SER A 21 -13.26 7.51 15.07
CA SER A 21 -12.65 8.31 16.15
C SER A 21 -11.12 8.21 16.12
N VAL A 22 -10.59 6.99 16.10
CA VAL A 22 -9.13 6.73 16.04
C VAL A 22 -8.49 7.43 14.85
N LEU A 23 -9.12 7.35 13.67
CA LEU A 23 -8.61 8.01 12.46
C LEU A 23 -8.62 9.54 12.58
N ARG A 24 -9.70 10.12 13.12
CA ARG A 24 -9.79 11.58 13.33
C ARG A 24 -8.74 12.08 14.29
N GLU A 25 -8.58 11.40 15.42
CA GLU A 25 -7.58 11.74 16.42
C GLU A 25 -6.17 11.63 15.85
N PHE A 26 -5.89 10.64 15.00
CA PHE A 26 -4.60 10.51 14.33
C PHE A 26 -4.33 11.67 13.37
N ILE A 27 -5.29 12.03 12.51
CA ILE A 27 -5.10 13.12 11.54
C ILE A 27 -5.03 14.49 12.22
N ALA A 28 -5.68 14.66 13.37
CA ALA A 28 -5.62 15.88 14.17
C ALA A 28 -4.37 15.96 15.06
N ASP A 29 -3.56 14.91 15.14
CA ASP A 29 -2.34 14.86 15.92
C ASP A 29 -1.30 15.85 15.34
N GLU A 30 -0.69 16.67 16.20
CA GLU A 30 0.28 17.69 15.78
C GLU A 30 1.52 17.11 15.07
N ARG A 31 1.80 15.83 15.31
CA ARG A 31 2.89 15.10 14.66
C ARG A 31 2.57 14.70 13.22
N VAL A 32 1.31 14.84 12.77
CA VAL A 32 0.87 14.55 11.41
C VAL A 32 0.79 15.87 10.64
N ASN A 33 1.73 16.07 9.71
CA ASN A 33 1.73 17.25 8.87
C ASN A 33 0.87 17.00 7.61
N PRO A 34 -0.25 17.71 7.42
CA PRO A 34 -1.13 17.48 6.27
C PRO A 34 -0.48 17.82 4.92
N ALA A 35 0.63 18.57 4.90
CA ALA A 35 1.38 18.83 3.68
C ALA A 35 2.16 17.60 3.19
N THR A 36 2.64 16.75 4.11
CA THR A 36 3.39 15.52 3.80
C THR A 36 2.50 14.28 3.87
N THR A 37 1.46 14.31 4.70
CA THR A 37 0.57 13.17 4.97
C THR A 37 -0.90 13.48 4.64
N PRO A 38 -1.26 13.95 3.43
CA PRO A 38 -2.62 14.36 3.13
C PRO A 38 -3.58 13.16 3.05
N VAL A 39 -4.82 13.38 3.47
CA VAL A 39 -5.94 12.49 3.11
C VAL A 39 -6.25 12.68 1.63
N THR A 40 -6.19 11.60 0.84
CA THR A 40 -6.28 11.70 -0.63
C THR A 40 -7.65 11.27 -1.15
N PHE A 41 -8.02 10.01 -0.93
CA PHE A 41 -9.26 9.45 -1.47
C PHE A 41 -9.87 8.37 -0.57
N LEU A 42 -11.05 7.90 -0.95
CA LEU A 42 -11.84 6.90 -0.25
C LEU A 42 -12.15 5.76 -1.23
N SER A 43 -12.17 4.52 -0.76
CA SER A 43 -12.82 3.41 -1.46
C SER A 43 -13.78 2.66 -0.55
N CYS A 44 -14.76 1.98 -1.11
CA CYS A 44 -15.61 1.05 -0.36
C CYS A 44 -15.90 -0.21 -1.18
N ASP A 45 -16.30 -1.27 -0.50
CA ASP A 45 -16.93 -2.41 -1.17
C ASP A 45 -18.35 -2.01 -1.62
N LEU A 46 -18.75 -2.41 -2.84
CA LEU A 46 -20.12 -2.21 -3.35
C LEU A 46 -21.05 -3.31 -2.82
N LEU A 47 -21.32 -3.26 -1.52
CA LEU A 47 -22.18 -4.18 -0.77
C LEU A 47 -23.18 -3.37 0.08
N GLU A 48 -24.10 -4.06 0.76
CA GLU A 48 -24.91 -3.46 1.82
C GLU A 48 -24.00 -2.72 2.82
N PRO A 49 -24.35 -1.48 3.26
CA PRO A 49 -23.46 -0.66 4.09
C PRO A 49 -22.94 -1.34 5.36
N SER A 50 -23.75 -2.19 5.99
CA SER A 50 -23.40 -2.97 7.19
C SER A 50 -22.34 -4.04 6.94
N HIS A 51 -22.19 -4.48 5.69
CA HIS A 51 -21.18 -5.46 5.26
C HIS A 51 -20.01 -4.81 4.52
N ALA A 52 -20.15 -3.57 4.07
CA ALA A 52 -19.12 -2.86 3.32
C ALA A 52 -17.95 -2.45 4.22
N ARG A 53 -16.73 -2.59 3.70
CA ARG A 53 -15.54 -1.98 4.30
C ARG A 53 -15.28 -0.64 3.63
N PHE A 54 -14.96 0.37 4.43
CA PHE A 54 -14.62 1.72 3.99
C PHE A 54 -13.14 1.95 4.22
N LYS A 55 -12.39 2.42 3.21
CA LYS A 55 -10.94 2.60 3.28
C LYS A 55 -10.59 4.04 2.96
N VAL A 56 -10.07 4.76 3.94
CA VAL A 56 -9.52 6.10 3.73
C VAL A 56 -8.04 5.96 3.38
N TYR A 57 -7.61 6.64 2.32
CA TYR A 57 -6.24 6.64 1.86
C TYR A 57 -5.53 7.92 2.29
N LEU A 58 -4.33 7.76 2.84
CA LEU A 58 -3.37 8.81 3.12
C LEU A 58 -2.20 8.64 2.14
N ALA A 59 -1.70 9.73 1.58
CA ALA A 59 -0.36 9.72 1.00
C ALA A 59 0.66 10.05 2.09
N GLU A 60 1.92 9.66 1.88
CA GLU A 60 3.05 10.06 2.72
C GLU A 60 4.28 10.33 1.86
N PHE A 61 4.79 11.54 1.97
CA PHE A 61 5.93 12.04 1.21
C PHE A 61 7.25 12.00 1.97
N GLN A 62 7.23 11.80 3.29
CA GLN A 62 8.43 11.68 4.10
C GLN A 62 8.88 10.21 4.20
N PHE A 63 10.07 9.91 3.66
CA PHE A 63 10.62 8.55 3.56
C PHE A 63 11.63 8.32 4.68
N ASP A 64 11.13 7.77 5.78
CA ASP A 64 11.92 7.20 6.86
C ASP A 64 11.07 6.18 7.62
N PHE A 65 11.74 5.31 8.37
CA PHE A 65 11.06 4.26 9.13
C PHE A 65 10.22 4.81 10.30
N GLU A 66 10.62 5.95 10.86
CA GLU A 66 9.87 6.58 11.95
C GLU A 66 8.47 7.00 11.48
N THR A 67 8.39 7.64 10.33
CA THR A 67 7.16 8.05 9.65
C THR A 67 6.34 6.84 9.23
N LEU A 68 6.99 5.80 8.67
CA LEU A 68 6.31 4.55 8.33
C LEU A 68 5.67 3.90 9.56
N SER A 69 6.42 3.79 10.65
CA SER A 69 5.95 3.25 11.93
C SER A 69 4.81 4.09 12.51
N ARG A 70 4.94 5.42 12.51
CA ARG A 70 3.89 6.35 12.95
C ARG A 70 2.60 6.12 12.17
N ASN A 71 2.67 6.07 10.84
CA ASN A 71 1.48 5.93 10.01
C ASN A 71 0.88 4.53 10.09
N TRP A 72 1.70 3.48 10.21
CA TRP A 72 1.24 2.11 10.41
C TRP A 72 0.47 1.95 11.73
N THR A 73 1.04 2.49 12.82
CA THR A 73 0.48 2.39 14.18
C THR A 73 -0.52 3.50 14.53
N LEU A 74 -0.79 4.42 13.60
CA LEU A 74 -1.59 5.63 13.83
C LEU A 74 -1.10 6.45 15.05
N GLY A 75 0.22 6.62 15.14
CA GLY A 75 0.89 7.32 16.23
C GLY A 75 0.82 6.57 17.56
N GLY A 76 0.81 5.24 17.53
CA GLY A 76 0.68 4.36 18.70
C GLY A 76 -0.76 4.07 19.14
N ARG A 77 -1.79 4.55 18.40
CA ARG A 77 -3.20 4.23 18.67
C ARG A 77 -3.54 2.77 18.33
N LEU A 78 -2.79 2.18 17.41
CA LEU A 78 -2.75 0.74 17.15
C LEU A 78 -1.45 0.19 17.73
N ALA A 79 -1.55 -0.60 18.81
CA ALA A 79 -0.42 -1.11 19.57
C ALA A 79 -0.60 -2.57 20.03
N ASP A 80 -1.61 -3.26 19.49
CA ASP A 80 -1.83 -4.67 19.76
C ASP A 80 -0.74 -5.54 19.10
N ALA A 81 -0.62 -6.79 19.57
CA ALA A 81 0.42 -7.71 19.12
C ALA A 81 0.34 -8.03 17.61
N GLU A 82 -0.86 -8.06 17.02
CA GLU A 82 -1.05 -8.26 15.57
C GLU A 82 -0.44 -7.06 14.81
N THR A 83 -0.76 -5.83 15.23
CA THR A 83 -0.20 -4.61 14.63
C THR A 83 1.33 -4.57 14.74
N MET A 84 1.89 -4.87 15.91
CA MET A 84 3.33 -4.78 16.14
C MET A 84 4.10 -5.86 15.37
N LYS A 85 3.57 -7.07 15.27
CA LYS A 85 4.16 -8.12 14.43
C LYS A 85 4.14 -7.76 12.95
N GLY A 86 3.09 -7.09 12.48
CA GLY A 86 3.05 -6.51 11.15
C GLY A 86 4.11 -5.43 10.95
N LEU A 87 4.36 -4.59 11.96
CA LEU A 87 5.40 -3.56 11.92
C LEU A 87 6.81 -4.15 11.83
N ASP A 88 7.08 -5.24 12.56
CA ASP A 88 8.37 -5.94 12.47
C ASP A 88 8.64 -6.42 11.04
N MET A 89 7.64 -7.01 10.38
CA MET A 89 7.75 -7.42 8.97
C MET A 89 7.93 -6.22 8.02
N LEU A 90 7.30 -5.09 8.33
CA LEU A 90 7.51 -3.86 7.56
C LEU A 90 8.91 -3.29 7.73
N GLN A 91 9.52 -3.43 8.90
CA GLN A 91 10.92 -3.07 9.11
C GLN A 91 11.85 -3.91 8.24
N GLU A 92 11.57 -5.21 8.14
CA GLU A 92 12.32 -6.10 7.26
C GLU A 92 12.22 -5.67 5.78
N LEU A 93 11.00 -5.40 5.30
CA LEU A 93 10.78 -4.92 3.93
C LEU A 93 11.43 -3.56 3.70
N TRP A 94 11.28 -2.62 4.62
CA TRP A 94 11.89 -1.30 4.57
C TRP A 94 13.42 -1.39 4.43
N THR A 95 14.06 -2.18 5.29
CA THR A 95 15.51 -2.40 5.22
C THR A 95 15.93 -3.11 3.94
N ALA A 96 15.16 -4.09 3.47
CA ALA A 96 15.50 -4.85 2.28
C ALA A 96 15.36 -4.04 0.97
N PHE A 97 14.35 -3.16 0.89
CA PHE A 97 14.17 -2.28 -0.27
C PHE A 97 15.17 -1.12 -0.31
N ASP A 98 15.72 -0.71 0.84
CA ASP A 98 16.73 0.35 0.97
C ASP A 98 16.37 1.62 0.16
N LEU A 99 15.12 2.07 0.29
CA LEU A 99 14.62 3.22 -0.47
C LEU A 99 15.32 4.51 -0.03
N PRO A 100 15.59 5.47 -0.95
CA PRO A 100 16.19 6.75 -0.60
C PRO A 100 15.38 7.50 0.47
N LEU A 101 16.09 7.91 1.53
CA LEU A 101 15.53 8.66 2.66
C LEU A 101 15.17 10.11 2.27
N GLY A 102 14.21 10.67 3.00
CA GLY A 102 13.92 12.11 2.99
C GLY A 102 12.57 12.49 2.40
N LEU A 103 12.32 13.80 2.35
CA LEU A 103 11.08 14.36 1.83
C LEU A 103 11.06 14.31 0.30
N ARG A 104 10.00 13.71 -0.25
CA ARG A 104 9.73 13.69 -1.69
C ARG A 104 8.75 14.79 -2.06
N GLU A 105 9.03 15.49 -3.16
CA GLU A 105 8.08 16.44 -3.73
C GLU A 105 6.88 15.71 -4.34
N PRO A 106 5.65 16.21 -4.14
CA PRO A 106 4.48 15.69 -4.84
C PRO A 106 4.67 15.69 -6.36
N PRO A 107 4.20 14.65 -7.07
CA PRO A 107 4.28 14.63 -8.52
C PRO A 107 3.49 15.82 -9.10
N LYS A 108 4.15 16.61 -9.96
CA LYS A 108 3.51 17.67 -10.74
C LYS A 108 2.86 17.07 -11.98
N PRO A 109 1.75 17.63 -12.49
CA PRO A 109 1.19 17.21 -13.77
C PRO A 109 2.26 17.20 -14.88
N GLY A 110 2.41 16.07 -15.57
CA GLY A 110 3.43 15.87 -16.61
C GLY A 110 4.79 15.35 -16.12
N ASN A 111 5.00 15.19 -14.81
CA ASN A 111 6.16 14.43 -14.31
C ASN A 111 6.05 12.95 -14.67
N SER A 112 7.18 12.31 -14.95
CA SER A 112 7.28 10.85 -15.02
C SER A 112 6.76 10.22 -13.70
N PRO A 113 6.04 9.08 -13.74
CA PRO A 113 5.43 8.44 -12.55
C PRO A 113 6.42 7.98 -11.47
N VAL A 114 7.72 8.20 -11.65
CA VAL A 114 8.86 7.72 -10.84
C VAL A 114 8.94 8.38 -9.43
N ARG A 115 7.93 9.14 -8.98
CA ARG A 115 7.92 9.78 -7.65
C ARG A 115 6.59 9.62 -6.93
N LEU A 116 6.18 8.37 -6.75
CA LEU A 116 4.98 8.05 -5.98
C LEU A 116 5.26 8.16 -4.47
N PRO A 117 4.30 8.65 -3.66
CA PRO A 117 4.43 8.67 -2.20
C PRO A 117 4.31 7.25 -1.63
N PHE A 118 4.47 7.03 -0.32
CA PHE A 118 3.79 5.89 0.29
C PHE A 118 2.27 6.11 0.27
N LEU A 119 1.48 5.05 0.18
CA LEU A 119 0.05 5.13 0.50
C LEU A 119 -0.25 4.30 1.73
N TYR A 120 -1.17 4.78 2.55
CA TYR A 120 -1.74 4.02 3.67
C TYR A 120 -3.23 3.94 3.43
N ASN A 121 -3.80 2.74 3.43
CA ASN A 121 -5.23 2.56 3.54
C ASN A 121 -5.59 2.17 4.97
N LEU A 122 -6.64 2.79 5.49
CA LEU A 122 -7.17 2.54 6.82
C LEU A 122 -8.57 1.97 6.65
N GLU A 123 -8.65 0.64 6.75
CA GLU A 123 -9.87 -0.13 6.55
C GLU A 123 -10.73 -0.10 7.80
N MET A 124 -11.95 0.40 7.65
CA MET A 124 -12.95 0.55 8.68
C MET A 124 -14.21 -0.23 8.30
N GLN A 125 -14.93 -0.69 9.31
CA GLN A 125 -16.23 -1.33 9.16
C GLN A 125 -17.04 -1.01 10.41
N SER A 126 -18.36 -0.84 10.26
CA SER A 126 -19.26 -0.62 11.40
C SER A 126 -19.08 -1.70 12.46
N GLY A 127 -19.15 -1.30 13.74
CA GLY A 127 -18.95 -2.20 14.88
C GLY A 127 -17.50 -2.59 15.19
N ARG A 128 -16.51 -2.28 14.34
CA ARG A 128 -15.09 -2.47 14.69
C ARG A 128 -14.59 -1.34 15.59
N LYS A 129 -13.72 -1.68 16.55
CA LYS A 129 -13.14 -0.72 17.51
C LYS A 129 -11.99 0.09 16.93
N SER A 130 -11.21 -0.49 16.02
CA SER A 130 -10.02 0.13 15.45
C SER A 130 -9.92 -0.18 13.95
N PRO A 131 -9.39 0.75 13.14
CA PRO A 131 -9.15 0.49 11.73
C PRO A 131 -8.03 -0.55 11.56
N LYS A 132 -7.99 -1.20 10.40
CA LYS A 132 -6.84 -2.01 9.98
C LYS A 132 -5.96 -1.23 9.01
N SER A 133 -4.65 -1.25 9.26
CA SER A 133 -3.67 -0.56 8.41
C SER A 133 -3.21 -1.46 7.26
N LYS A 134 -3.04 -0.86 6.08
CA LYS A 134 -2.34 -1.44 4.93
C LYS A 134 -1.46 -0.36 4.32
N VAL A 135 -0.19 -0.65 4.11
CA VAL A 135 0.75 0.26 3.46
C VAL A 135 1.01 -0.17 2.02
N TYR A 136 1.32 0.78 1.15
CA TYR A 136 1.72 0.58 -0.23
C TYR A 136 3.09 1.21 -0.43
N PHE A 137 4.10 0.38 -0.71
CA PHE A 137 5.45 0.80 -1.07
C PHE A 137 5.46 1.23 -2.54
N PRO A 138 5.90 2.46 -2.85
CA PRO A 138 6.10 2.88 -4.23
C PRO A 138 7.41 2.28 -4.73
N LEU A 139 7.34 1.47 -5.78
CA LEU A 139 8.50 0.74 -6.30
C LEU A 139 8.81 1.06 -7.77
N ALA A 140 8.07 2.01 -8.36
CA ALA A 140 8.18 2.35 -9.77
C ALA A 140 9.56 2.93 -10.17
N ASP A 141 10.37 3.34 -9.20
CA ASP A 141 11.72 3.88 -9.36
C ASP A 141 12.83 2.90 -8.93
N VAL A 142 12.46 1.66 -8.59
CA VAL A 142 13.38 0.60 -8.15
C VAL A 142 13.56 -0.42 -9.28
N ASN A 143 14.76 -1.00 -9.38
CA ASN A 143 15.05 -2.03 -10.37
C ASN A 143 14.17 -3.27 -10.15
N ASP A 144 13.56 -3.78 -11.23
CA ASP A 144 12.58 -4.87 -11.10
C ASP A 144 13.19 -6.20 -10.65
N LEU A 145 14.46 -6.46 -10.99
CA LEU A 145 15.18 -7.65 -10.49
C LEU A 145 15.47 -7.52 -8.99
N ASP A 146 15.87 -6.34 -8.51
CA ASP A 146 16.12 -6.10 -7.09
C ASP A 146 14.83 -6.28 -6.27
N ILE A 147 13.70 -5.75 -6.76
CA ILE A 147 12.38 -5.98 -6.15
C ILE A 147 12.07 -7.47 -6.09
N ALA A 148 12.26 -8.20 -7.20
CA ALA A 148 11.97 -9.63 -7.25
C ALA A 148 12.84 -10.43 -6.27
N ASN A 149 14.11 -10.05 -6.09
CA ASN A 149 15.00 -10.65 -5.10
C ASN A 149 14.54 -10.39 -3.66
N VAL A 150 14.17 -9.14 -3.34
CA VAL A 150 13.64 -8.78 -2.01
C VAL A 150 12.36 -9.57 -1.70
N LEU A 151 11.41 -9.61 -2.64
CA LEU A 151 10.16 -10.34 -2.46
C LEU A 151 10.39 -11.84 -2.31
N THR A 152 11.27 -12.43 -3.13
CA THR A 152 11.63 -13.86 -3.03
C THR A 152 12.24 -14.19 -1.68
N GLY A 153 13.17 -13.37 -1.18
CA GLY A 153 13.76 -13.53 0.14
C GLY A 153 12.73 -13.40 1.27
N PHE A 154 11.81 -12.43 1.16
CA PHE A 154 10.72 -12.27 2.12
C PHE A 154 9.77 -13.48 2.12
N PHE A 155 9.40 -13.99 0.94
CA PHE A 155 8.54 -15.17 0.82
C PHE A 155 9.17 -16.41 1.42
N GLU A 156 10.46 -16.64 1.19
CA GLU A 156 11.18 -17.77 1.77
C GLU A 156 11.17 -17.70 3.30
N LYS A 157 11.48 -16.52 3.85
CA LYS A 157 11.54 -16.30 5.30
C LYS A 157 10.18 -16.46 5.99
N HIS A 158 9.09 -16.04 5.35
CA HIS A 158 7.75 -16.03 5.94
C HIS A 158 6.87 -17.21 5.51
N GLY A 159 7.49 -18.33 5.09
CA GLY A 159 6.81 -19.61 4.88
C GLY A 159 6.08 -19.75 3.54
N CYS A 160 6.39 -18.89 2.58
CA CYS A 160 5.84 -18.89 1.22
C CYS A 160 6.84 -19.44 0.19
N ALA A 161 7.59 -20.50 0.52
CA ALA A 161 8.63 -21.09 -0.33
C ALA A 161 8.16 -21.49 -1.75
N GLY A 162 6.86 -21.78 -1.92
CA GLY A 162 6.26 -21.99 -3.24
C GLY A 162 6.35 -20.73 -4.11
N LEU A 163 5.93 -19.59 -3.58
CA LEU A 163 6.05 -18.30 -4.26
C LEU A 163 7.51 -17.89 -4.44
N ALA A 164 8.36 -18.10 -3.43
CA ALA A 164 9.78 -17.78 -3.52
C ALA A 164 10.44 -18.46 -4.74
N ARG A 165 10.12 -19.73 -4.99
CA ARG A 165 10.69 -20.47 -6.12
C ARG A 165 10.19 -20.01 -7.49
N SER A 166 8.92 -19.62 -7.62
CA SER A 166 8.32 -19.33 -8.92
C SER A 166 8.17 -17.83 -9.23
N TYR A 167 8.39 -16.92 -8.28
CA TYR A 167 8.04 -15.51 -8.45
C TYR A 167 8.77 -14.86 -9.63
N THR A 168 10.10 -14.93 -9.65
CA THR A 168 10.91 -14.31 -10.70
C THR A 168 10.68 -14.96 -12.06
N GLU A 169 10.51 -16.29 -12.11
CA GLU A 169 10.21 -17.01 -13.34
C GLU A 169 8.85 -16.57 -13.93
N ASN A 170 7.80 -16.54 -13.11
CA ASN A 170 6.48 -16.06 -13.51
C ASN A 170 6.53 -14.59 -13.98
N LEU A 171 7.34 -13.75 -13.34
CA LEU A 171 7.49 -12.34 -13.73
C LEU A 171 8.06 -12.21 -15.15
N VAL A 172 9.07 -13.01 -15.50
CA VAL A 172 9.62 -13.07 -16.87
C VAL A 172 8.57 -13.57 -17.87
N GLU A 173 7.74 -14.53 -17.48
CA GLU A 173 6.64 -15.01 -18.33
C GLU A 173 5.54 -13.96 -18.56
N TYR A 174 5.23 -13.13 -17.55
CA TYR A 174 4.24 -12.05 -17.68
C TYR A 174 4.73 -10.92 -18.58
N PHE A 175 6.05 -10.68 -18.63
CA PHE A 175 6.68 -9.60 -19.40
C PHE A 175 7.73 -10.14 -20.38
N PRO A 176 7.32 -10.93 -21.40
CA PRO A 176 8.26 -11.56 -22.31
C PRO A 176 9.08 -10.52 -23.06
N GLY A 177 10.40 -10.71 -23.09
CA GLY A 177 11.34 -9.80 -23.75
C GLY A 177 11.82 -8.63 -22.88
N VAL A 178 11.30 -8.45 -21.67
CA VAL A 178 11.88 -7.52 -20.69
C VAL A 178 13.09 -8.15 -20.02
N VAL A 179 14.21 -7.43 -19.98
CA VAL A 179 15.40 -7.83 -19.23
C VAL A 179 15.32 -7.20 -17.84
N LEU A 180 14.89 -7.98 -16.83
CA LEU A 180 14.59 -7.46 -15.48
C LEU A 180 15.73 -6.67 -14.83
N ARG A 181 16.99 -7.08 -15.05
CA ARG A 181 18.17 -6.38 -14.50
C ARG A 181 18.35 -4.97 -15.07
N GLU A 182 17.75 -4.68 -16.21
CA GLU A 182 17.83 -3.41 -16.93
C GLU A 182 16.50 -2.64 -16.84
N SER A 183 15.44 -3.23 -16.28
CA SER A 183 14.12 -2.62 -16.23
C SER A 183 13.85 -1.93 -14.88
N VAL A 184 13.05 -0.88 -14.99
CA VAL A 184 12.47 -0.13 -13.87
C VAL A 184 11.01 0.15 -14.23
N GLY A 185 10.14 0.12 -13.24
CA GLY A 185 8.75 0.54 -13.40
C GLY A 185 7.77 -0.54 -13.80
N LEU A 186 8.16 -1.83 -13.87
CA LEU A 186 7.16 -2.90 -13.96
C LEU A 186 6.38 -3.00 -12.65
N HIS A 187 7.06 -2.90 -11.50
CA HIS A 187 6.41 -2.90 -10.19
C HIS A 187 6.01 -1.47 -9.80
N ALA A 188 4.73 -1.12 -9.95
CA ALA A 188 4.25 0.18 -9.51
C ALA A 188 4.18 0.27 -7.98
N TRP A 189 3.55 -0.73 -7.36
CA TRP A 189 3.34 -0.78 -5.91
C TRP A 189 3.44 -2.18 -5.34
N LEU A 190 3.87 -2.27 -4.09
CA LEU A 190 3.63 -3.41 -3.23
C LEU A 190 2.75 -2.99 -2.07
N SER A 191 1.55 -3.56 -1.95
CA SER A 191 0.75 -3.41 -0.73
C SER A 191 1.05 -4.50 0.28
N PHE A 192 1.05 -4.16 1.57
CA PHE A 192 1.24 -5.06 2.70
C PHE A 192 0.24 -4.76 3.82
N SER A 193 -0.41 -5.80 4.31
CA SER A 193 -1.15 -5.80 5.57
C SER A 193 -0.91 -7.11 6.32
N TYR A 194 -1.12 -7.12 7.64
CA TYR A 194 -0.92 -8.33 8.44
C TYR A 194 -2.19 -8.68 9.22
N SER A 195 -2.43 -9.99 9.40
CA SER A 195 -3.27 -10.48 10.49
C SER A 195 -2.73 -11.78 11.04
N GLU A 196 -2.95 -12.08 12.32
CA GLU A 196 -2.54 -13.36 12.91
C GLU A 196 -3.25 -14.53 12.23
N LYS A 197 -4.50 -14.33 11.81
CA LYS A 197 -5.33 -15.35 11.17
C LYS A 197 -4.79 -15.80 9.81
N THR A 198 -4.34 -14.85 8.98
CA THR A 198 -3.97 -15.13 7.58
C THR A 198 -2.48 -14.99 7.31
N GLY A 199 -1.71 -14.50 8.27
CA GLY A 199 -0.32 -14.11 8.05
C GLY A 199 -0.20 -12.82 7.21
N PRO A 200 0.99 -12.56 6.63
CA PRO A 200 1.21 -11.42 5.76
C PRO A 200 0.34 -11.52 4.50
N TYR A 201 -0.41 -10.46 4.23
CA TYR A 201 -1.18 -10.30 3.00
C TYR A 201 -0.47 -9.27 2.12
N MET A 202 -0.01 -9.72 0.96
CA MET A 202 0.73 -8.89 0.01
C MET A 202 0.02 -8.84 -1.34
N THR A 203 0.12 -7.71 -2.04
CA THR A 203 -0.36 -7.59 -3.42
C THR A 203 0.60 -6.71 -4.19
N VAL A 204 1.13 -7.23 -5.30
CA VAL A 204 1.98 -6.50 -6.23
C VAL A 204 1.11 -5.92 -7.33
N TYR A 205 1.30 -4.64 -7.61
CA TYR A 205 0.62 -3.91 -8.68
C TYR A 205 1.64 -3.67 -9.78
N TYR A 206 1.38 -4.26 -10.95
CA TYR A 206 2.24 -4.07 -12.11
C TYR A 206 1.78 -2.90 -12.97
N GLN A 207 2.72 -2.19 -13.57
CA GLN A 207 2.49 -1.27 -14.67
C GLN A 207 2.97 -1.91 -15.96
N TRP A 208 2.06 -2.01 -16.92
CA TRP A 208 2.34 -2.62 -18.21
C TRP A 208 3.11 -1.63 -19.09
N PRO A 209 4.26 -2.00 -19.69
CA PRO A 209 4.98 -1.10 -20.57
C PRO A 209 4.14 -0.70 -21.79
N ASP A 210 4.26 0.54 -22.24
CA ASP A 210 3.50 1.06 -23.39
C ASP A 210 3.72 0.24 -24.67
N SER A 211 4.89 -0.37 -24.84
CA SER A 211 5.22 -1.26 -25.97
C SER A 211 4.27 -2.46 -26.09
N PHE A 212 3.77 -2.98 -24.97
CA PHE A 212 2.78 -4.05 -24.98
C PHE A 212 1.35 -3.53 -25.21
N ASN A 213 1.03 -2.31 -24.77
CA ASN A 213 -0.28 -1.69 -25.03
C ASN A 213 -0.47 -1.38 -26.53
N GLN A 214 0.61 -1.17 -27.28
CA GLN A 214 0.57 -0.93 -28.72
C GLN A 214 0.45 -2.22 -29.56
N GLY A 215 0.92 -3.37 -29.05
CA GLY A 215 0.92 -4.65 -29.77
C GLY A 215 -0.43 -5.38 -29.82
N HIS A 216 -1.40 -5.02 -28.96
CA HIS A 216 -2.72 -5.68 -28.90
C HIS A 216 -3.90 -4.82 -29.37
N LEU A 217 -3.66 -3.58 -29.79
CA LEU A 217 -4.69 -2.73 -30.42
C LEU A 217 -4.71 -2.83 -31.96
N THR A 218 -3.87 -3.67 -32.56
CA THR A 218 -3.76 -3.84 -34.03
C THR A 218 -4.08 -5.26 -34.54
N ALA A 219 -4.87 -6.03 -33.81
CA ALA A 219 -5.56 -7.21 -34.33
C ALA A 219 -7.08 -6.97 -34.18
N VAL A 220 -7.94 -6.91 -35.19
CA VAL A 220 -7.93 -7.40 -36.57
C VAL A 220 -8.88 -6.48 -37.38
N ASN A 221 -8.43 -5.92 -38.51
CA ASN A 221 -9.37 -5.45 -39.53
C ASN A 221 -9.91 -6.68 -40.27
N PRO A 222 -11.25 -6.84 -40.43
CA PRO A 222 -11.82 -7.93 -41.21
C PRO A 222 -11.45 -7.83 -42.70
#